data_AF-A0A2P5EEB9-F1
#
_entry.id   AF-A0A2P5EEB9-F1
#
_cell.length_a   1.000
_cell.length_b   1.000
_cell.length_c   1.000
_cell.angle_alpha   90.00
_cell.angle_beta   90.00
_cell.angle_gamma   90.00
#
_symmetry.space_group_name_H-M   'P 1'
#
loop_
_entity.id
_entity.type
_entity.pdbx_description
1 polymer ?
#
loop_
_entity_poly.entity_id
_entity_poly.type
_entity_poly.pdbx_seq_one_letter_code
_entity_poly.pdbx_strand_id
1 'polypeptide(L)'
;MGSTDMDRARLIFEWLKLSETGQLWLLPYHLDNHWMLIIIDLPRESCFFLDPIANPSPEDIKNVISMAFDYYNDWQKKRGRDSGIQWRAVKCNGKKSYMIEEINEMQNEWVDALYDLL
;
A
#
# COMPACT_ATOMS: atom_id res chain seq x y z
N MET A 1 2.43 -17.04 15.45
CA MET A 1 3.00 -17.15 14.09
C MET A 1 2.26 -16.16 13.23
N GLY A 2 2.96 -15.20 12.60
CA GLY A 2 2.33 -14.25 11.69
C GLY A 2 1.71 -14.96 10.48
N SER A 3 0.76 -14.32 9.81
CA SER A 3 0.20 -14.80 8.54
C SER A 3 1.30 -15.02 7.51
N THR A 4 1.23 -16.11 6.73
CA THR A 4 2.20 -16.35 5.66
C THR A 4 2.04 -15.33 4.54
N ASP A 5 3.06 -15.15 3.69
CA ASP A 5 2.96 -14.25 2.53
C ASP A 5 1.83 -14.66 1.57
N MET A 6 1.54 -15.95 1.47
CA MET A 6 0.40 -16.46 0.69
C MET A 6 -0.95 -16.04 1.29
N ASP A 7 -1.10 -16.08 2.62
CA ASP A 7 -2.34 -15.65 3.27
C ASP A 7 -2.55 -14.13 3.10
N ARG A 8 -1.47 -13.35 3.22
CA ARG A 8 -1.48 -11.90 2.96
C ARG A 8 -1.86 -11.60 1.51
N ALA A 9 -1.26 -12.32 0.56
CA ALA A 9 -1.54 -12.14 -0.87
C ALA A 9 -2.99 -12.48 -1.22
N ARG A 10 -3.54 -13.56 -0.63
CA ARG A 10 -4.96 -13.92 -0.80
C ARG A 10 -5.90 -12.85 -0.25
N LEU A 11 -5.60 -12.31 0.92
CA LEU A 11 -6.40 -11.23 1.50
C LEU A 11 -6.43 -10.00 0.57
N ILE A 12 -5.26 -9.59 0.07
CA ILE A 12 -5.17 -8.46 -0.87
C ILE A 12 -5.91 -8.78 -2.18
N PHE A 13 -5.76 -10.00 -2.71
CA PHE A 13 -6.52 -10.44 -3.88
C PHE A 13 -8.04 -10.33 -3.68
N GLU A 14 -8.57 -10.72 -2.52
CA GLU A 14 -9.99 -10.56 -2.20
C GLU A 14 -10.43 -9.10 -2.27
N TRP A 15 -9.60 -8.16 -1.80
CA TRP A 15 -9.84 -6.73 -1.95
C TRP A 15 -9.78 -6.26 -3.40
N LEU A 16 -8.78 -6.72 -4.17
CA LEU A 16 -8.63 -6.34 -5.57
C LEU A 16 -9.86 -6.71 -6.41
N LYS A 17 -10.53 -7.84 -6.12
CA LYS A 17 -11.80 -8.22 -6.78
C LYS A 17 -12.94 -7.23 -6.55
N LEU A 18 -12.90 -6.50 -5.43
CA LEU A 18 -13.91 -5.51 -5.06
C LEU A 18 -13.59 -4.11 -5.61
N SER A 19 -12.50 -3.96 -6.37
CA SER A 19 -12.07 -2.65 -6.86
C SER A 19 -13.04 -2.08 -7.87
N GLU A 20 -13.41 -0.82 -7.68
CA GLU A 20 -14.11 -0.04 -8.68
C GLU A 20 -13.13 0.59 -9.68
N THR A 21 -13.65 1.02 -10.82
CA THR A 21 -12.81 1.65 -11.86
C THR A 21 -12.23 2.96 -11.33
N GLY A 22 -10.89 3.06 -11.34
CA GLY A 22 -10.17 4.25 -10.87
C GLY A 22 -9.91 4.30 -9.37
N GLN A 23 -10.33 3.27 -8.61
CA GLN A 23 -10.05 3.17 -7.18
C GLN A 23 -8.56 2.88 -6.92
N LEU A 24 -8.01 3.54 -5.90
CA LEU A 24 -6.70 3.22 -5.33
C LEU A 24 -6.89 2.53 -3.98
N TRP A 25 -6.14 1.45 -3.75
CA TRP A 25 -6.07 0.84 -2.43
C TRP A 25 -4.91 1.42 -1.65
N LEU A 26 -5.18 1.88 -0.42
CA LEU A 26 -4.18 2.38 0.51
C LEU A 26 -3.98 1.34 1.60
N LEU A 27 -2.76 0.79 1.70
CA LEU A 27 -2.42 -0.27 2.63
C LEU A 27 -1.33 0.23 3.59
N PRO A 28 -1.68 0.59 4.83
CA PRO A 28 -0.71 0.79 5.88
C PRO A 28 0.12 -0.47 6.06
N TYR A 29 1.43 -0.34 6.06
CA TYR A 29 2.35 -1.45 6.20
C TYR A 29 3.32 -1.17 7.34
N HIS A 30 3.38 -2.10 8.28
CA HIS A 30 4.26 -2.03 9.43
C HIS A 30 5.33 -3.11 9.32
N LEU A 31 6.58 -2.70 9.39
CA LEU A 31 7.72 -3.60 9.49
C LEU A 31 8.58 -3.17 10.68
N ASP A 32 8.78 -4.09 11.62
CA ASP A 32 9.49 -3.90 12.88
C ASP A 32 8.93 -2.75 13.75
N ASN A 33 9.41 -1.52 13.55
CA ASN A 33 8.99 -0.31 14.25
C ASN A 33 8.75 0.87 13.30
N HIS A 34 8.50 0.57 12.02
CA HIS A 34 8.42 1.57 10.96
C HIS A 34 7.12 1.40 10.17
N TRP A 35 6.35 2.50 10.09
CA TRP A 35 5.13 2.55 9.30
C TRP A 35 5.40 3.16 7.92
N MET A 36 4.86 2.49 6.91
CA MET A 36 4.95 2.85 5.51
C MET A 36 3.55 2.75 4.90
N LEU A 37 3.39 3.30 3.70
CA LEU A 37 2.15 3.20 2.95
C LEU A 37 2.42 2.60 1.57
N ILE A 38 1.65 1.58 1.22
CA ILE A 38 1.61 1.02 -0.14
C ILE A 38 0.32 1.50 -0.79
N ILE A 39 0.42 2.00 -2.01
CA ILE A 39 -0.74 2.36 -2.82
C ILE A 39 -0.78 1.43 -4.03
N ILE A 40 -1.91 0.75 -4.24
CA ILE A 40 -2.11 -0.13 -5.40
C ILE A 40 -3.03 0.58 -6.40
N ASP A 41 -2.54 0.72 -7.63
CA ASP A 41 -3.33 1.10 -8.82
C ASP A 41 -3.49 -0.16 -9.68
N LEU A 42 -4.65 -0.80 -9.52
CA LEU A 42 -4.98 -2.06 -10.17
C LEU A 42 -5.10 -1.94 -11.70
N PRO A 43 -5.83 -0.95 -12.27
CA PRO A 43 -5.88 -0.77 -13.73
C PRO A 43 -4.51 -0.57 -14.38
N ARG A 44 -3.61 0.15 -13.70
CA ARG A 44 -2.26 0.40 -14.21
C ARG A 44 -1.24 -0.66 -13.82
N GLU A 45 -1.65 -1.75 -13.14
CA GLU A 45 -0.76 -2.78 -12.61
C GLU A 45 0.53 -2.17 -12.01
N SER A 46 0.33 -1.19 -11.14
CA SER A 46 1.41 -0.42 -10.52
C SER A 46 1.20 -0.27 -9.03
N CYS A 47 2.29 -0.24 -8.30
CA CYS A 47 2.31 -0.03 -6.87
C CYS A 47 3.25 1.11 -6.52
N PHE A 48 2.81 1.95 -5.60
CA PHE A 48 3.59 3.05 -5.06
C PHE A 48 3.99 2.72 -3.64
N PHE A 49 5.25 2.95 -3.32
CA PHE A 49 5.77 2.77 -1.98
C PHE A 49 6.14 4.14 -1.41
N LEU A 50 5.48 4.49 -0.31
CA LEU A 50 5.67 5.73 0.41
C LEU A 50 6.33 5.39 1.75
N ASP A 51 7.58 5.81 1.89
CA ASP A 51 8.35 5.69 3.11
C ASP A 51 8.75 7.09 3.58
N PRO A 52 8.35 7.52 4.80
CA PRO A 52 8.76 8.79 5.39
C PRO A 52 10.28 8.99 5.49
N ILE A 53 11.06 7.90 5.62
CA ILE A 53 12.52 7.90 5.76
C ILE A 53 13.21 7.59 4.42
N ALA A 54 12.41 7.39 3.36
CA ALA A 54 12.87 7.15 1.98
C ALA A 54 13.75 5.91 1.78
N ASN A 55 13.50 4.82 2.52
CA ASN A 55 14.13 3.53 2.22
C ASN A 55 13.54 2.93 0.92
N PRO A 56 14.24 1.98 0.28
CA PRO A 56 13.64 1.17 -0.77
C PRO A 56 12.51 0.29 -0.21
N SER A 57 11.53 -0.02 -1.07
CA SER A 57 10.44 -0.96 -0.74
C SER A 57 11.01 -2.33 -0.33
N PRO A 58 10.60 -2.88 0.82
CA PRO A 58 11.00 -4.23 1.27
C PRO A 58 10.62 -5.31 0.26
N GLU A 59 11.43 -6.37 0.17
CA GLU A 59 11.19 -7.43 -0.82
C GLU A 59 10.00 -8.33 -0.47
N ASP A 60 9.72 -8.51 0.83
CA ASP A 60 8.61 -9.33 1.30
C ASP A 60 7.27 -8.80 0.77
N ILE A 61 7.06 -7.47 0.86
CA ILE A 61 5.83 -6.86 0.41
C ILE A 61 5.72 -6.88 -1.12
N LYS A 62 6.85 -6.75 -1.84
CA LYS A 62 6.83 -6.90 -3.30
C LYS A 62 6.34 -8.28 -3.71
N ASN A 63 6.82 -9.33 -3.04
CA ASN A 63 6.41 -10.70 -3.32
C ASN A 63 4.93 -10.91 -3.02
N VAL A 64 4.45 -10.45 -1.86
CA VAL A 64 3.04 -10.52 -1.48
C VAL A 64 2.14 -9.85 -2.52
N ILE A 65 2.50 -8.64 -2.94
CA ILE A 65 1.74 -7.86 -3.91
C ILE A 65 1.82 -8.49 -5.30
N SER A 66 2.98 -9.01 -5.72
CA SER A 66 3.12 -9.76 -6.98
C SER A 66 2.18 -10.94 -7.02
N MET A 67 2.17 -11.77 -5.97
CA MET A 67 1.28 -12.93 -5.86
C MET A 67 -0.20 -12.52 -5.90
N ALA A 68 -0.57 -11.41 -5.25
CA ALA A 68 -1.95 -10.92 -5.28
C ALA A 68 -2.40 -10.51 -6.69
N PHE A 69 -1.52 -9.87 -7.47
CA PHE A 69 -1.80 -9.57 -8.88
C PHE A 69 -1.85 -10.83 -9.74
N ASP A 70 -0.98 -11.81 -9.50
CA ASP A 70 -1.01 -13.08 -10.23
C ASP A 70 -2.35 -13.78 -10.00
N TYR A 71 -2.82 -13.88 -8.75
CA TYR A 71 -4.15 -14.40 -8.44
C TYR A 71 -5.28 -13.61 -9.11
N TYR A 72 -5.18 -12.27 -9.12
CA TYR A 72 -6.16 -11.42 -9.77
C TYR A 72 -6.19 -11.59 -11.29
N ASN A 73 -5.02 -11.68 -11.92
CA ASN A 73 -4.86 -11.84 -13.37
C ASN A 73 -5.39 -13.20 -13.83
N ASP A 74 -5.05 -14.26 -13.10
CA ASP A 74 -5.58 -15.61 -13.33
C ASP A 74 -7.10 -15.67 -13.18
N TRP A 75 -7.65 -15.03 -12.14
CA TRP A 75 -9.10 -14.95 -11.93
C TRP A 75 -9.82 -14.21 -13.07
N GLN A 76 -9.25 -13.10 -13.55
CA GLN A 76 -9.75 -12.35 -14.71
C GLN A 76 -9.48 -13.05 -16.06
N LYS A 77 -8.75 -14.18 -16.06
CA LYS A 77 -8.26 -14.87 -17.27
C LYS A 77 -7.51 -13.94 -18.22
N LYS A 78 -6.81 -12.94 -17.66
CA LYS A 78 -5.97 -12.01 -18.42
C LYS A 78 -4.51 -12.37 -18.23
N ARG A 79 -3.72 -12.20 -19.29
CA ARG A 79 -2.27 -12.25 -19.16
C ARG A 79 -1.81 -10.97 -18.45
N GLY A 80 -1.10 -11.12 -17.34
CA GLY A 80 -0.44 -10.00 -16.67
C GLY A 80 0.70 -9.41 -17.51
N ARG A 81 1.32 -8.33 -17.04
CA ARG A 81 2.52 -7.78 -17.68
C ARG A 81 3.70 -8.74 -17.65
N ASP A 82 4.37 -8.88 -18.80
CA ASP A 82 5.62 -9.63 -18.91
C ASP A 82 6.74 -9.07 -18.01
N SER A 83 6.71 -7.75 -17.74
CA SER A 83 7.65 -7.08 -16.83
C SER A 83 7.27 -7.17 -15.35
N GLY A 84 6.13 -7.79 -15.02
CA GLY A 84 5.53 -7.71 -13.69
C GLY A 84 4.98 -6.33 -13.33
N ILE A 85 4.65 -6.16 -12.04
CA ILE A 85 4.09 -4.93 -11.47
C ILE A 85 5.11 -3.79 -11.55
N GLN A 86 4.66 -2.61 -11.96
CA GLN A 86 5.50 -1.41 -11.91
C GLN A 86 5.57 -0.82 -10.50
N TRP A 87 6.75 -0.87 -9.88
CA TRP A 87 7.02 -0.21 -8.61
C TRP A 87 7.47 1.23 -8.80
N ARG A 88 6.83 2.16 -8.09
CA ARG A 88 7.14 3.59 -8.14
C ARG A 88 7.46 4.08 -6.74
N ALA A 89 8.70 4.50 -6.54
CA ALA A 89 9.07 5.24 -5.34
C ALA A 89 8.47 6.65 -5.44
N VAL A 90 7.65 7.02 -4.46
CA VAL A 90 7.06 8.36 -4.39
C VAL A 90 7.88 9.19 -3.41
N LYS A 91 8.34 10.35 -3.87
CA LYS A 91 8.89 11.37 -2.98
C LYS A 91 7.72 12.24 -2.52
N CYS A 92 7.52 12.39 -1.22
CA CYS A 92 6.53 13.30 -0.66
C CYS A 92 6.94 14.76 -0.93
N ASN A 93 6.58 15.30 -2.09
CA ASN A 93 6.76 16.71 -2.51
C ASN A 93 8.14 17.33 -2.23
N GLY A 94 9.20 16.52 -2.21
CA GLY A 94 10.55 16.98 -1.85
C GLY A 94 10.78 17.31 -0.37
N LYS A 95 9.76 17.17 0.49
CA LYS A 95 9.92 17.26 1.94
C LYS A 95 10.62 15.98 2.42
N LYS A 96 11.82 16.15 3.00
CA LYS A 96 12.59 15.06 3.61
C LYS A 96 12.03 14.62 4.97
N SER A 97 11.33 15.54 5.64
CA SER A 97 10.64 15.31 6.90
C SER A 97 9.49 16.31 7.00
N TYR A 98 8.47 15.95 7.77
CA TYR A 98 7.49 16.91 8.27
C TYR A 98 8.01 17.52 9.57
N MET A 99 7.64 18.76 9.84
CA MET A 99 7.89 19.38 11.13
C MET A 99 6.99 18.73 12.19
N ILE A 100 7.43 18.74 13.45
CA ILE A 100 6.64 18.14 14.53
C ILE A 100 5.30 18.84 14.69
N GLU A 101 5.24 20.14 14.39
CA GLU A 101 4.03 20.94 14.38
C GLU A 101 3.01 20.44 13.35
N GLU A 102 3.45 20.15 12.11
CA GLU A 102 2.58 19.61 11.05
C GLU A 102 2.02 18.23 11.43
N ILE A 103 2.84 17.40 12.09
CA ILE A 103 2.41 16.09 12.58
C ILE A 103 1.41 16.26 13.73
N ASN A 104 1.66 17.18 14.66
CA ASN A 104 0.79 17.42 15.80
C ASN A 104 -0.57 18.00 15.38
N GLU A 105 -0.59 18.89 14.38
CA GLU A 105 -1.83 19.42 13.79
C GLU A 105 -2.69 18.27 13.26
N MET A 106 -2.10 17.40 12.44
CA MET A 106 -2.80 16.21 11.97
C MET A 106 -3.25 15.30 13.12
N GLN A 107 -2.42 15.06 14.14
CA GLN A 107 -2.82 14.24 15.28
C GLN A 107 -4.00 14.83 16.04
N ASN A 108 -4.03 16.15 16.25
CA ASN A 108 -5.14 16.83 16.92
C ASN A 108 -6.43 16.74 16.11
N GLU A 109 -6.37 16.93 14.78
CA GLU A 109 -7.54 16.75 13.91
C GLU A 109 -8.15 15.35 14.04
N TRP A 110 -7.31 14.31 14.14
CA TRP A 110 -7.77 12.93 14.31
C TRP A 110 -8.35 12.69 15.70
N VAL A 111 -7.77 13.29 16.74
CA VAL A 111 -8.29 13.24 18.10
C VAL A 111 -9.67 13.90 18.18
N ASP A 112 -9.84 15.07 17.58
CA ASP A 112 -11.11 15.79 17.53
C ASP A 112 -12.18 14.96 16.78
N ALA A 113 -11.81 14.38 15.63
CA ALA A 113 -12.71 13.50 14.87
C ALA A 113 -13.14 12.26 15.66
N LEU A 114 -12.29 11.73 16.54
CA LEU A 114 -12.66 10.64 17.44
C LEU A 114 -13.62 11.09 18.53
N TYR A 115 -13.45 12.30 19.07
CA TYR A 115 -14.37 12.85 20.07
C TYR A 115 -15.75 13.13 19.49
N ASP A 116 -15.85 13.54 18.23
CA ASP A 116 -17.15 13.75 17.55
C ASP A 116 -17.94 12.45 17.35
N LEU A 117 -17.28 11.29 17.42
CA LEU A 117 -17.90 9.96 17.26
C LEU A 117 -18.31 9.31 18.59
N LEU A 118 -17.95 9.90 19.73
CA LEU A 118 -18.21 9.38 21.09
C LEU A 118 -19.40 10.09 21.76
#